data_AF-A0A831XXW9-F1
#
_entry.id   AF-A0A831XXW9-F1
#
_cell.length_a   1.000
_cell.length_b   1.000
_cell.length_c   1.000
_cell.angle_alpha   90.00
_cell.angle_beta   90.00
_cell.angle_gamma   90.00
#
_symmetry.space_group_name_H-M   'P 1'
#
loop_
_entity.id
_entity.type
_entity.pdbx_description
1 polymer ?
#
loop_
_entity_poly.entity_id
_entity_poly.type
_entity_poly.pdbx_seq_one_letter_code
_entity_poly.pdbx_strand_id
1 'polypeptide(L)'
;MFPRYSVKCPTCNAVVEFPYDSRYSELARRSPDGLYARVVRCPNGHLITVYIDGDGTLRRIGSGDAAKGEDCELVGDVGFLPPAVRRRVEEALRSGDYRGVEKVIEDLRRMGAVRCL
;
A
#
# COMPACT_ATOMS: atom_id res chain seq x y z
N MET A 1 10.55 27.92 6.90
CA MET A 1 11.07 26.55 6.79
C MET A 1 9.87 25.66 6.49
N PHE A 2 9.71 25.16 5.27
CA PHE A 2 8.57 24.30 4.94
C PHE A 2 8.74 22.95 5.64
N PRO A 3 7.69 22.36 6.24
CA PRO A 3 7.77 21.02 6.79
C PRO A 3 8.24 20.05 5.69
N ARG A 4 9.08 19.09 6.07
CA ARG A 4 9.53 18.01 5.18
C ARG A 4 9.06 16.70 5.76
N TYR A 5 8.68 15.79 4.90
CA TYR A 5 8.49 14.41 5.28
C TYR A 5 9.84 13.73 5.33
N SER A 6 10.11 12.99 6.40
CA SER A 6 11.30 12.15 6.56
C SER A 6 10.83 10.72 6.77
N VAL A 7 11.19 9.84 5.84
CA VAL A 7 10.79 8.43 5.86
C VAL A 7 11.98 7.52 5.67
N LYS A 8 11.96 6.35 6.29
CA LYS A 8 12.96 5.31 6.04
C LYS A 8 12.52 4.44 4.87
N CYS A 9 13.42 4.23 3.92
CA CYS A 9 13.20 3.26 2.85
C CYS A 9 13.05 1.86 3.47
N PRO A 10 11.95 1.13 3.22
CA PRO A 10 11.74 -0.20 3.77
C PRO A 10 12.77 -1.23 3.27
N THR A 11 13.38 -0.98 2.11
CA THR A 11 14.36 -1.89 1.49
C THR A 11 15.78 -1.74 2.05
N CYS A 12 16.25 -0.50 2.23
CA CYS A 12 17.65 -0.23 2.61
C CYS A 12 17.82 0.66 3.83
N ASN A 13 16.73 1.01 4.53
CA ASN A 13 16.72 1.88 5.70
C ASN A 13 17.28 3.30 5.49
N ALA A 14 17.62 3.69 4.26
CA ALA A 14 18.06 5.04 3.95
C ALA A 14 16.95 6.06 4.23
N VAL A 15 17.33 7.20 4.79
CA VAL A 15 16.41 8.31 5.03
C VAL A 15 16.11 9.00 3.70
N VAL A 16 14.82 9.18 3.42
CA VAL A 16 14.32 9.88 2.25
C VAL A 16 13.54 11.09 2.73
N GLU A 17 13.96 12.27 2.28
CA GLU A 17 13.31 13.52 2.61
C GLU A 17 12.67 14.14 1.38
N PHE A 18 11.39 14.46 1.47
CA PHE A 18 10.66 15.12 0.39
C PHE A 18 9.78 16.26 0.94
N PRO A 19 9.52 17.31 0.13
CA PRO A 19 8.79 18.48 0.62
C PRO A 19 7.35 18.11 0.96
N TYR A 20 6.86 18.69 2.06
CA TYR A 20 5.42 18.74 2.33
C TYR A 20 4.74 19.64 1.30
N ASP A 21 3.63 19.18 0.73
CA ASP A 21 2.73 19.99 -0.09
C ASP A 21 1.32 19.81 0.47
N SER A 22 0.63 20.93 0.76
CA SER A 22 -0.75 20.92 1.26
C SER A 22 -1.73 20.32 0.25
N ARG A 23 -1.36 20.24 -1.03
CA ARG A 23 -2.12 19.53 -2.05
C ARG A 23 -2.25 18.04 -1.77
N TYR A 24 -1.31 17.42 -1.05
CA TYR A 24 -1.42 16.00 -0.70
C TYR A 24 -2.61 15.74 0.22
N SER A 25 -2.81 16.61 1.22
CA SER A 25 -3.95 16.55 2.14
C SER A 25 -5.28 16.76 1.39
N GLU A 26 -5.31 17.70 0.44
CA GLU A 26 -6.51 17.94 -0.38
C GLU A 26 -6.83 16.75 -1.29
N LEU A 27 -5.82 16.16 -1.94
CA LEU A 27 -5.98 14.97 -2.78
C LEU A 27 -6.40 13.75 -1.95
N ALA A 28 -5.89 13.63 -0.72
CA ALA A 28 -6.29 12.58 0.20
C ALA A 28 -7.76 12.71 0.61
N ARG A 29 -8.24 13.93 0.92
CA ARG A 29 -9.67 14.19 1.24
C ARG A 29 -10.62 13.89 0.08
N ARG A 30 -10.14 14.06 -1.16
CA ARG A 30 -10.91 13.74 -2.37
C ARG A 30 -10.87 12.26 -2.73
N SER A 31 -9.95 11.50 -2.15
CA SER A 31 -9.82 10.07 -2.38
C SER A 31 -10.83 9.31 -1.51
N PRO A 32 -11.47 8.25 -2.03
CA PRO A 32 -12.49 7.50 -1.32
C PRO A 32 -11.98 6.89 0.01
N ASP A 33 -10.69 6.58 0.07
CA ASP A 33 -10.04 6.00 1.26
C ASP A 33 -9.39 7.04 2.18
N GLY A 34 -9.53 8.33 1.88
CA GLY A 34 -8.96 9.41 2.70
C GLY A 34 -7.43 9.47 2.66
N LEU A 35 -6.79 8.82 1.68
CA LEU A 35 -5.35 8.69 1.53
C LEU A 35 -4.89 9.11 0.13
N TYR A 36 -3.73 9.75 0.06
CA TYR A 36 -3.02 10.08 -1.16
C TYR A 36 -1.71 9.29 -1.23
N ALA A 37 -1.56 8.49 -2.29
CA ALA A 37 -0.35 7.75 -2.58
C ALA A 37 0.62 8.57 -3.44
N ARG A 38 1.89 8.58 -3.06
CA ARG A 38 2.97 9.19 -3.84
C ARG A 38 4.15 8.25 -3.94
N VAL A 39 4.72 8.14 -5.14
CA VAL A 39 5.99 7.43 -5.32
C VAL A 39 7.15 8.40 -5.12
N VAL A 40 8.10 8.02 -4.29
CA VAL A 40 9.35 8.74 -4.00
C VAL A 40 10.51 7.80 -4.29
N ARG A 41 11.65 8.37 -4.71
CA ARG A 41 12.87 7.59 -4.96
C ARG A 41 13.85 7.81 -3.82
N CYS A 42 14.33 6.72 -3.23
CA CYS A 42 15.37 6.78 -2.21
C CYS A 42 16.74 7.10 -2.85
N PRO A 43 17.73 7.58 -2.07
CA PRO A 43 19.06 7.91 -2.59
C PRO A 43 19.81 6.69 -3.15
N ASN A 44 19.48 5.49 -2.68
CA ASN A 44 20.00 4.22 -3.20
C ASN A 44 19.25 3.71 -4.44
N GLY A 45 18.32 4.49 -4.99
CA GLY A 45 17.65 4.19 -6.25
C GLY A 45 16.34 3.41 -6.15
N HIS A 46 15.95 2.90 -4.97
CA HIS A 46 14.67 2.20 -4.75
C HIS A 46 13.48 3.16 -4.86
N LEU A 47 12.40 2.70 -5.49
CA LEU A 47 11.12 3.37 -5.43
C LEU A 47 10.43 3.02 -4.11
N ILE A 48 9.76 3.98 -3.50
CA ILE A 48 8.97 3.82 -2.28
C ILE A 48 7.63 4.52 -2.47
N THR A 49 6.55 3.90 -2.03
CA THR A 49 5.22 4.51 -2.05
C THR A 49 4.91 5.02 -0.66
N VAL A 50 4.58 6.31 -0.54
CA VAL A 50 4.17 6.93 0.71
C VAL A 50 2.68 7.27 0.65
N TYR A 51 1.97 6.97 1.73
CA TYR A 51 0.54 7.25 1.86
C TYR A 51 0.34 8.36 2.89
N ILE A 52 -0.32 9.43 2.45
CA ILE A 52 -0.55 10.66 3.21
C ILE A 52 -2.07 10.81 3.43
N ASP A 53 -2.51 11.10 4.65
CA ASP A 53 -3.94 11.32 4.93
C ASP A 53 -4.43 12.75 4.67
N GLY A 54 -5.74 12.96 4.86
CA GLY A 54 -6.42 14.25 4.71
C GLY A 54 -5.96 15.36 5.67
N ASP A 55 -5.19 15.04 6.71
CA ASP A 55 -4.53 15.99 7.60
C ASP A 55 -3.07 16.25 7.19
N GLY A 56 -2.59 15.58 6.13
CA GLY A 56 -1.19 15.68 5.70
C GLY A 56 -0.23 14.89 6.58
N THR A 57 -0.71 13.85 7.28
CA THR A 57 0.16 12.98 8.07
C THR A 57 0.52 11.73 7.26
N LEU A 58 1.76 11.25 7.42
CA LEU A 58 2.20 9.99 6.82
C LEU A 58 1.61 8.81 7.59
N ARG A 59 0.90 7.93 6.88
CA ARG A 59 0.25 6.76 7.46
C ARG A 59 0.98 5.46 7.17
N ARG A 60 1.49 5.29 5.95
CA ARG A 60 2.11 4.04 5.49
C ARG A 60 3.24 4.33 4.49
N ILE A 61 4.27 3.48 4.51
CA ILE A 61 5.39 3.51 3.57
C ILE A 61 5.55 2.08 3.02
N GLY A 62 5.40 1.90 1.71
CA GLY A 62 5.57 0.64 1.01
C GLY A 62 6.78 0.65 0.07
N SER A 63 7.26 -0.53 -0.30
CA SER A 63 8.25 -0.67 -1.39
C SER A 63 7.58 -0.37 -2.73
N GLY A 64 8.19 0.48 -3.55
CA GLY A 64 7.63 0.98 -4.81
C GLY A 64 7.55 -0.05 -5.94
N ASP A 65 7.97 -1.29 -5.69
CA ASP A 65 7.63 -2.45 -6.54
C ASP A 65 6.12 -2.76 -6.53
N ALA A 66 5.36 -2.22 -5.58
CA ALA A 66 3.92 -2.46 -5.43
C ALA A 66 3.03 -1.48 -6.22
N ALA A 67 3.55 -0.51 -6.97
CA ALA A 67 2.73 0.49 -7.65
C ALA A 67 2.13 0.01 -9.00
N LYS A 68 1.76 -1.27 -9.09
CA LYS A 68 0.93 -1.83 -10.17
C LYS A 68 -0.08 -2.89 -9.72
N GLY A 69 -0.17 -3.20 -8.43
CA GLY A 69 -1.28 -3.98 -7.89
C GLY A 69 -2.19 -3.05 -7.12
N GLU A 70 -3.49 -3.09 -7.40
CA GLU A 70 -4.50 -2.69 -6.41
C GLU A 70 -4.05 -3.21 -5.03
N ASP A 71 -3.90 -2.32 -4.04
CA ASP A 71 -3.36 -2.64 -2.71
C ASP A 71 -4.49 -3.39 -1.99
N CYS A 72 -4.56 -4.69 -2.28
CA CYS A 72 -5.58 -5.58 -1.77
C CYS A 72 -5.18 -6.07 -0.38
N GLU A 73 -5.86 -5.59 0.64
CA GLU A 73 -5.72 -6.08 2.00
C GLU A 73 -6.84 -7.05 2.38
N LEU A 74 -6.47 -8.03 3.20
CA LEU A 74 -7.37 -9.07 3.68
C LEU A 74 -8.05 -8.54 4.95
N VAL A 75 -9.32 -8.17 4.84
CA VAL A 75 -10.13 -7.48 5.87
C VAL A 75 -11.16 -8.38 6.56
N GLY A 76 -11.46 -9.54 5.98
CA GLY A 76 -12.42 -10.50 6.53
C GLY A 76 -11.78 -11.78 7.08
N ASP A 77 -12.58 -12.56 7.81
CA ASP A 77 -12.13 -13.84 8.34
C ASP A 77 -12.00 -14.88 7.22
N VAL A 78 -10.78 -15.38 7.03
CA VAL A 78 -10.44 -16.43 6.06
C VAL A 78 -10.08 -17.75 6.75
N GLY A 79 -10.59 -17.97 7.96
CA GLY A 79 -10.38 -19.20 8.73
C GLY A 79 -10.94 -20.46 8.06
N PHE A 80 -11.83 -20.30 7.07
CA PHE A 80 -12.36 -21.39 6.25
C PHE A 80 -11.38 -21.87 5.16
N LEU A 81 -10.33 -21.11 4.85
CA LEU A 81 -9.34 -21.51 3.85
C LEU A 81 -8.28 -22.44 4.46
N PRO A 82 -7.83 -23.48 3.72
CA PRO A 82 -6.68 -24.28 4.14
C PRO A 82 -5.45 -23.39 4.40
N PRO A 83 -4.62 -23.68 5.42
CA PRO A 83 -3.49 -22.83 5.80
C PRO A 83 -2.48 -22.60 4.66
N ALA A 84 -2.32 -23.58 3.76
CA ALA A 84 -1.49 -23.44 2.56
C ALA A 84 -2.05 -22.43 1.56
N VAL A 85 -3.38 -22.37 1.39
CA VAL A 85 -4.07 -21.42 0.51
C VAL A 85 -4.02 -20.02 1.12
N ARG A 86 -4.22 -19.91 2.44
CA ARG A 86 -4.15 -18.65 3.17
C ARG A 86 -2.79 -17.96 3.00
N ARG A 87 -1.70 -18.71 3.20
CA ARG A 87 -0.33 -18.22 2.97
C ARG A 87 -0.11 -17.71 1.55
N ARG A 88 -0.61 -18.45 0.55
CA ARG A 88 -0.50 -18.02 -0.86
C ARG A 88 -1.33 -16.77 -1.15
N VAL A 89 -2.52 -16.65 -0.58
CA VAL A 89 -3.35 -15.45 -0.72
C VAL A 89 -2.67 -14.26 -0.05
N GLU A 90 -2.17 -14.40 1.18
CA GLU A 90 -1.43 -13.34 1.88
C GLU A 90 -0.17 -12.92 1.10
N GLU A 91 0.56 -13.89 0.52
CA GLU A 91 1.74 -13.64 -0.31
C GLU A 91 1.37 -12.95 -1.62
N ALA A 92 0.30 -13.37 -2.29
CA ALA A 92 -0.20 -12.80 -3.53
C ALA A 92 -0.74 -11.37 -3.35
N LEU A 93 -1.43 -11.11 -2.23
CA LEU A 93 -1.87 -9.76 -1.85
C LEU A 93 -0.68 -8.85 -1.57
N ARG A 94 0.39 -9.38 -0.96
CA ARG A 94 1.60 -8.63 -0.65
C ARG A 94 2.48 -8.38 -1.88
N SER A 95 2.52 -9.32 -2.82
CA SER A 95 3.35 -9.26 -4.03
C SER A 95 2.63 -8.62 -5.23
N GLY A 96 1.29 -8.57 -5.20
CA GLY A 96 0.46 -8.23 -6.35
C GLY A 96 0.44 -9.32 -7.44
N ASP A 97 1.08 -10.48 -7.21
CA ASP A 97 1.09 -11.60 -8.14
C ASP A 97 0.02 -12.62 -7.73
N TYR A 98 -1.11 -12.57 -8.43
CA TYR A 98 -2.28 -13.41 -8.13
C TYR A 98 -2.23 -14.80 -8.78
N ARG A 99 -1.17 -15.14 -9.51
CA ARG A 99 -1.12 -16.36 -10.33
C ARG A 99 -1.37 -17.62 -9.51
N GLY A 100 -2.43 -18.34 -9.87
CA GLY A 100 -2.82 -19.59 -9.19
C GLY A 100 -3.64 -19.38 -7.90
N VAL A 101 -3.93 -18.13 -7.51
CA VAL A 101 -4.93 -17.78 -6.49
C VAL A 101 -5.96 -16.75 -6.98
N GLU A 102 -5.93 -16.37 -8.25
CA GLU A 102 -6.86 -15.43 -8.90
C GLU A 102 -8.32 -15.69 -8.52
N LYS A 103 -8.76 -16.94 -8.69
CA LYS A 103 -10.14 -17.34 -8.44
C LYS A 103 -10.51 -17.24 -6.96
N VAL A 104 -9.55 -17.52 -6.07
CA VAL A 104 -9.73 -17.41 -4.61
C VAL A 104 -9.83 -15.95 -4.21
N ILE A 105 -8.99 -15.09 -4.77
CA ILE A 105 -9.01 -13.65 -4.47
C ILE A 105 -10.28 -13.00 -5.02
N GLU A 106 -10.77 -13.42 -6.19
CA GLU A 106 -12.06 -12.95 -6.71
C GLU A 106 -13.23 -13.34 -5.78
N ASP A 107 -13.25 -14.60 -5.30
CA ASP A 107 -14.27 -15.08 -4.37
C ASP A 107 -14.21 -14.32 -3.03
N LEU A 108 -13.00 -14.09 -2.51
CA LEU A 108 -12.75 -13.29 -1.31
C LEU A 108 -13.17 -11.83 -1.49
N ARG A 109 -12.96 -11.23 -2.67
CA ARG A 109 -13.46 -9.89 -3.01
C ARG A 109 -14.99 -9.86 -3.00
N ARG A 110 -15.66 -10.86 -3.60
CA ARG A 110 -17.13 -10.95 -3.61
C ARG A 110 -17.72 -11.14 -2.22
N MET A 111 -17.01 -11.86 -1.35
CA MET A 111 -17.37 -12.04 0.06
C MET A 111 -17.04 -10.82 0.93
N GLY A 112 -16.35 -9.80 0.40
CA GLY A 112 -15.88 -8.65 1.17
C GLY A 112 -14.74 -8.97 2.15
N ALA A 113 -14.10 -10.15 2.00
CA ALA A 113 -12.97 -10.58 2.81
C ALA A 113 -11.62 -10.03 2.31
N VAL A 114 -11.55 -9.63 1.04
CA VAL A 114 -10.42 -8.90 0.46
C VAL A 114 -10.93 -7.56 -0.06
N ARG A 115 -10.27 -6.48 0.34
CA ARG A 115 -10.58 -5.12 -0.07
C ARG A 115 -9.38 -4.53 -0.78
N CYS A 116 -9.62 -4.14 -2.02
CA CYS A 116 -8.62 -3.64 -2.95
C CYS A 116 -8.77 -2.14 -3.09
N LEU A 117 -7.70 -1.43 -2.73
CA LEU A 117 -7.56 0.02 -2.87
C LEU A 117 -7.12 0.38 -4.30
#